data_AF-A0A938PA69-F1
#
_entry.id   AF-A0A938PA69-F1
#
_cell.length_a   1.000
_cell.length_b   1.000
_cell.length_c   1.000
_cell.angle_alpha   90.00
_cell.angle_beta   90.00
_cell.angle_gamma   90.00
#
_symmetry.space_group_name_H-M   'P 1'
#
loop_
_entity.id
_entity.type
_entity.pdbx_description
1 polymer ?
#
loop_
_entity_poly.entity_id
_entity_poly.type
_entity_poly.pdbx_seq_one_letter_code
_entity_poly.pdbx_strand_id
1 'polypeptide(L)'
;MPKKKKPRVVVVYNHTGEDVYEKIKDVDPKSLSFKPEYDLDVATVIEEYDAIANAIRKEGYTVTTLNIEENIKPLVEILHKNPPDVVFNLIEHYKDDPKLEYLIAGLFIFLSLFKI
;
A
#
# COMPACT_ATOMS: atom_id res chain seq x y z
N MET A 1 9.64 -19.92 -28.37
CA MET A 1 8.39 -19.36 -27.77
C MET A 1 8.73 -18.03 -27.11
N PRO A 2 7.98 -16.94 -27.36
CA PRO A 2 8.19 -15.69 -26.65
C PRO A 2 7.90 -15.89 -25.15
N LYS A 3 8.78 -15.37 -24.28
CA LYS A 3 8.62 -15.45 -22.83
C LYS A 3 7.36 -14.66 -22.44
N LYS A 4 6.39 -15.29 -21.78
CA LYS A 4 5.17 -14.62 -21.31
C LYS A 4 5.57 -13.48 -20.37
N LYS A 5 5.11 -12.25 -20.64
CA LYS A 5 5.39 -11.08 -19.80
C LYS A 5 4.78 -11.32 -18.41
N LYS A 6 5.55 -11.06 -17.35
CA LYS A 6 5.06 -11.13 -15.96
C LYS A 6 3.98 -10.06 -15.76
N PRO A 7 2.81 -10.37 -15.16
CA PRO A 7 1.81 -9.36 -14.87
C PRO A 7 2.36 -8.32 -13.89
N ARG A 8 1.92 -7.08 -14.06
CA ARG A 8 2.37 -5.91 -13.32
C ARG A 8 1.32 -5.53 -12.28
N VAL A 9 1.76 -5.47 -11.03
CA VAL A 9 0.93 -5.07 -9.88
C VAL A 9 1.48 -3.75 -9.35
N VAL A 10 0.58 -2.80 -9.10
CA VAL A 10 0.90 -1.59 -8.35
C VAL A 10 0.23 -1.70 -6.99
N VAL A 11 1.03 -1.71 -5.92
CA VAL A 11 0.55 -1.56 -4.54
C VAL A 11 0.55 -0.06 -4.24
N VAL A 12 -0.62 0.54 -4.07
CA VAL A 12 -0.76 1.97 -3.83
C VAL A 12 -1.26 2.23 -2.43
N TYR A 13 -0.65 3.18 -1.74
CA TYR A 13 -1.01 3.57 -0.38
C TYR A 13 -0.84 5.08 -0.21
N ASN A 14 -1.40 5.61 0.88
CA ASN A 14 -1.20 6.98 1.28
C ASN A 14 -0.62 6.98 2.69
N HIS A 15 0.60 7.50 2.82
CA HIS A 15 1.25 7.67 4.11
C HIS A 15 1.94 9.03 4.13
N THR A 16 1.56 9.86 5.10
CA THR A 16 2.19 11.15 5.36
C THR A 16 2.67 11.25 6.80
N GLY A 17 3.78 11.94 6.99
CA GLY A 17 4.34 12.19 8.32
C GLY A 17 5.19 11.05 8.86
N GLU A 18 5.31 11.02 10.19
CA GLU A 18 6.07 9.99 10.90
C GLU A 18 5.19 8.78 11.18
N ASP A 19 5.75 7.60 10.97
CA ASP A 19 5.14 6.37 11.40
C ASP A 19 5.17 6.28 12.94
N VAL A 20 4.00 6.36 13.56
CA VAL A 20 3.87 6.32 15.03
C VAL A 20 4.35 4.99 15.61
N TYR A 21 4.35 3.92 14.81
CA TYR A 21 4.80 2.59 15.22
C TYR A 21 6.32 2.46 15.20
N GLU A 22 7.05 3.31 14.47
CA GLU A 22 8.52 3.39 14.56
C GLU A 22 8.99 3.70 15.98
N LYS A 23 8.19 4.42 16.77
CA LYS A 23 8.51 4.77 18.17
C LYS A 23 8.19 3.65 19.16
N ILE A 24 7.41 2.66 18.73
CA ILE A 24 6.85 1.62 19.59
C ILE A 24 7.48 0.25 19.27
N LYS A 25 8.03 0.05 18.06
CA LYS A 25 8.63 -1.21 17.63
C LYS A 25 9.79 -1.70 18.50
N ASP A 26 10.52 -0.78 19.14
CA ASP A 26 11.66 -1.08 20.00
C ASP A 26 11.32 -1.04 21.51
N VAL A 27 10.03 -1.02 21.88
CA VAL A 27 9.63 -1.01 23.29
C VAL A 27 9.98 -2.34 23.94
N ASP A 28 10.86 -2.31 24.94
CA ASP A 28 11.16 -3.49 25.76
C ASP A 28 9.88 -3.90 26.55
N PRO A 29 9.34 -5.11 26.35
CA PRO A 29 8.18 -5.59 27.09
C PRO A 29 8.38 -5.57 28.62
N LYS A 30 9.63 -5.63 29.10
CA LYS A 30 9.96 -5.53 30.53
C LYS A 30 9.83 -4.12 31.10
N SER A 31 9.81 -3.10 30.24
CA SER A 31 9.63 -1.71 30.65
C SER A 31 8.16 -1.33 30.91
N LEU A 32 7.23 -2.21 30.56
CA LEU A 32 5.79 -1.98 30.71
C LEU A 32 5.34 -2.18 32.17
N SER A 33 4.42 -1.31 32.61
CA SER A 33 3.78 -1.43 33.93
C SER A 33 2.73 -2.55 34.01
N PHE A 34 2.52 -3.26 32.90
CA PHE A 34 1.60 -4.37 32.75
C PHE A 34 2.26 -5.51 31.99
N LYS A 35 1.71 -6.72 32.10
CA LYS A 35 2.12 -7.88 31.30
C LYS A 35 1.20 -7.99 30.08
N PRO A 36 1.71 -7.87 28.84
CA PRO A 36 0.91 -8.09 27.65
C PRO A 36 0.32 -9.51 27.64
N GLU A 37 -0.91 -9.64 27.19
CA GLU A 37 -1.55 -10.95 26.96
C GLU A 37 -1.02 -11.62 25.67
N TYR A 38 -0.56 -10.80 24.73
CA TYR A 38 0.00 -11.21 23.44
C TYR A 38 1.39 -10.61 23.24
N ASP A 39 2.21 -11.23 22.41
CA ASP A 39 3.49 -10.66 22.00
C ASP A 39 3.27 -9.34 21.27
N LEU A 40 4.10 -8.34 21.59
CA LEU A 40 4.10 -7.06 20.88
C LEU A 40 4.88 -7.22 19.58
N ASP A 41 4.18 -7.64 18.52
CA ASP A 41 4.70 -7.62 17.15
C ASP A 41 4.14 -6.37 16.46
N VAL A 42 4.90 -5.28 16.53
CA VAL A 42 4.51 -3.98 15.99
C VAL A 42 5.28 -3.78 14.68
N ALA A 43 4.62 -4.13 13.57
CA ALA A 43 5.10 -3.75 12.25
C ALA A 43 4.82 -2.27 12.00
N THR A 44 5.75 -1.59 11.34
CA THR A 44 5.51 -0.22 10.88
C THR A 44 4.62 -0.25 9.63
N VAL A 45 3.89 0.82 9.37
CA VAL A 45 2.99 0.96 8.21
C VAL A 45 3.75 0.69 6.91
N ILE A 46 5.00 1.16 6.82
CA ILE A 46 5.87 0.89 5.68
C ILE A 46 6.25 -0.59 5.59
N GLU A 47 6.60 -1.23 6.71
CA GLU A 47 6.92 -2.65 6.77
C GLU A 47 5.74 -3.53 6.33
N GLU A 48 4.51 -3.16 6.67
CA GLU A 48 3.31 -3.85 6.21
C GLU A 48 3.13 -3.78 4.69
N TYR A 49 3.28 -2.59 4.10
CA TYR A 49 3.21 -2.42 2.64
C TYR A 49 4.33 -3.19 1.92
N ASP A 50 5.53 -3.20 2.47
CA ASP A 50 6.66 -3.97 1.93
C ASP A 50 6.44 -5.47 2.07
N ALA A 51 5.87 -5.95 3.17
CA ALA A 51 5.51 -7.35 3.35
C ALA A 51 4.50 -7.81 2.28
N ILE A 52 3.46 -7.02 2.02
CA ILE A 52 2.48 -7.28 0.97
C ILE A 52 3.17 -7.29 -0.41
N ALA A 53 3.94 -6.25 -0.73
CA ALA A 53 4.62 -6.17 -2.01
C ALA A 53 5.58 -7.34 -2.23
N ASN A 54 6.32 -7.77 -1.19
CA ASN A 54 7.22 -8.90 -1.24
C ASN A 54 6.49 -10.24 -1.39
N ALA A 55 5.35 -10.44 -0.72
CA ALA A 55 4.51 -11.61 -0.91
C ALA A 55 4.06 -11.71 -2.38
N ILE A 56 3.58 -10.61 -2.96
CA ILE A 56 3.16 -10.57 -4.37
C ILE A 56 4.37 -10.81 -5.31
N ARG A 57 5.56 -10.28 -5.01
CA ARG A 57 6.77 -10.57 -5.82
C ARG A 57 7.15 -12.05 -5.80
N LYS A 58 7.01 -12.73 -4.65
CA LYS A 58 7.31 -14.17 -4.50
C LYS A 58 6.43 -15.04 -5.39
N GLU A 59 5.19 -14.62 -5.64
CA GLU A 59 4.27 -15.28 -6.58
C GLU A 59 4.61 -15.02 -8.08
N GLY A 60 5.70 -14.29 -8.36
CA GLY A 60 6.24 -14.15 -9.72
C GLY A 60 5.75 -12.92 -10.48
N TYR A 61 5.03 -12.01 -9.83
CA TYR A 61 4.58 -10.74 -10.40
C TYR A 61 5.67 -9.66 -10.41
N THR A 62 5.50 -8.66 -11.28
CA THR A 62 6.31 -7.44 -11.25
C THR A 62 5.58 -6.42 -10.39
N VAL A 63 6.16 -6.03 -9.25
CA VAL A 63 5.46 -5.20 -8.25
C VAL A 63 6.14 -3.85 -8.08
N THR A 64 5.36 -2.78 -8.20
CA THR A 64 5.75 -1.41 -7.85
C THR A 64 4.93 -0.95 -6.66
N THR A 65 5.60 -0.44 -5.62
CA THR A 65 4.96 0.27 -4.51
C THR A 65 4.86 1.76 -4.85
N LEU A 66 3.74 2.40 -4.48
CA LEU A 66 3.50 3.81 -4.72
C LEU A 66 2.84 4.45 -3.50
N ASN A 67 3.61 5.26 -2.77
CA ASN A 67 3.05 6.22 -1.83
C ASN A 67 2.53 7.45 -2.61
N ILE A 68 1.28 7.86 -2.39
CA ILE A 68 0.72 9.04 -3.06
C ILE A 68 0.91 10.35 -2.29
N GLU A 69 1.20 10.28 -0.99
CA GLU A 69 1.48 11.47 -0.14
C GLU A 69 0.52 12.65 -0.39
N GLU A 70 -0.80 12.41 -0.29
CA GLU A 70 -1.86 13.39 -0.55
C GLU A 70 -1.95 13.95 -1.98
N ASN A 71 -1.16 13.40 -2.90
CA ASN A 71 -1.10 13.81 -4.29
C ASN A 71 -1.45 12.65 -5.21
N ILE A 72 -2.65 12.68 -5.80
CA ILE A 72 -3.12 11.64 -6.71
C ILE A 72 -2.40 11.60 -8.08
N LYS A 73 -1.63 12.65 -8.44
CA LYS A 73 -1.02 12.76 -9.78
C LYS A 73 -0.12 11.58 -10.16
N PRO A 74 0.81 11.10 -9.31
CA PRO A 74 1.65 9.94 -9.61
C PRO A 74 0.82 8.68 -9.91
N LEU A 75 -0.30 8.49 -9.22
CA LEU A 75 -1.23 7.39 -9.50
C LEU A 75 -1.86 7.54 -10.89
N VAL A 76 -2.37 8.72 -11.22
CA VAL A 76 -2.93 8.96 -12.56
C VAL A 76 -1.87 8.73 -13.65
N GLU A 77 -0.64 9.17 -13.42
CA GLU A 77 0.46 8.99 -14.37
C GLU A 77 0.84 7.52 -14.58
N ILE A 78 0.93 6.72 -13.51
CA ILE A 78 1.28 5.30 -13.65
C ILE A 78 0.17 4.54 -14.38
N LEU A 79 -1.09 4.87 -14.11
CA LEU A 79 -2.24 4.26 -14.77
C LEU A 79 -2.29 4.57 -16.27
N HIS A 80 -1.85 5.76 -16.68
CA HIS A 80 -1.90 6.18 -18.08
C HIS A 80 -0.65 5.80 -18.88
N LYS A 81 0.55 6.09 -18.35
CA LYS A 81 1.82 5.91 -19.09
C LYS A 81 2.27 4.45 -19.09
N ASN A 82 2.04 3.76 -17.98
CA ASN A 82 2.52 2.40 -17.76
C ASN A 82 1.45 1.57 -17.03
N PRO A 83 0.27 1.36 -17.64
CA PRO A 83 -0.88 0.75 -16.97
C PRO A 83 -0.49 -0.60 -16.32
N PRO A 84 -0.82 -0.80 -15.03
CA PRO A 84 -0.67 -2.10 -14.40
C PRO A 84 -1.78 -3.05 -14.86
N ASP A 85 -1.55 -4.35 -14.66
CA ASP A 85 -2.59 -5.37 -14.84
C ASP A 85 -3.52 -5.42 -13.62
N VAL A 86 -3.00 -5.09 -12.42
CA VAL A 86 -3.75 -5.05 -11.16
C VAL A 86 -3.28 -3.87 -10.31
N VAL A 87 -4.22 -3.17 -9.68
CA VAL A 87 -3.95 -2.21 -8.59
C VAL A 87 -4.39 -2.84 -7.29
N PHE A 88 -3.47 -2.94 -6.34
CA PHE A 88 -3.73 -3.32 -4.95
C PHE A 88 -3.88 -2.03 -4.14
N ASN A 89 -5.13 -1.59 -3.91
CA ASN A 89 -5.44 -0.30 -3.30
C ASN A 89 -5.47 -0.39 -1.77
N LEU A 90 -4.50 0.24 -1.13
CA LEU A 90 -4.33 0.38 0.33
C LEU A 90 -4.32 1.86 0.74
N ILE A 91 -5.00 2.72 0.00
CA ILE A 91 -5.08 4.14 0.35
C ILE A 91 -6.04 4.32 1.52
N GLU A 92 -5.50 4.85 2.61
CA GLU A 92 -6.21 5.28 3.81
C GLU A 92 -5.80 6.71 4.19
N HIS A 93 -6.63 7.41 4.96
CA HIS A 93 -6.36 8.75 5.49
C HIS A 93 -6.06 9.82 4.43
N TYR A 94 -6.62 9.71 3.22
CA TYR A 94 -6.38 10.69 2.16
C TYR A 94 -7.06 12.03 2.48
N LYS A 95 -6.24 13.05 2.73
CA LYS A 95 -6.55 14.43 3.08
C LYS A 95 -7.48 14.57 4.29
N ASP A 96 -7.41 13.60 5.20
CA ASP A 96 -8.27 13.50 6.38
C ASP A 96 -9.78 13.53 6.03
N ASP A 97 -10.16 13.16 4.81
CA ASP A 97 -11.55 13.09 4.37
C ASP A 97 -11.87 11.69 3.82
N PRO A 98 -12.53 10.84 4.62
CA PRO A 98 -12.91 9.48 4.21
C PRO A 98 -13.73 9.42 2.92
N LYS A 99 -14.45 10.50 2.57
CA LYS A 99 -15.21 10.54 1.30
C LYS A 99 -14.28 10.51 0.10
N LEU A 100 -13.08 11.08 0.20
CA LEU A 100 -12.13 11.10 -0.89
C LEU A 100 -11.49 9.73 -1.13
N GLU A 101 -11.41 8.88 -0.11
CA GLU A 101 -10.88 7.51 -0.23
C GLU A 101 -11.75 6.64 -1.17
N TYR A 102 -13.08 6.68 -1.01
CA TYR A 102 -13.99 5.97 -1.91
C TYR A 102 -13.95 6.52 -3.35
N LEU A 103 -13.67 7.82 -3.52
CA LEU A 103 -13.54 8.42 -4.85
C LEU A 103 -12.32 7.91 -5.61
N ILE A 104 -11.27 7.47 -4.92
CA ILE A 104 -10.10 6.85 -5.54
C ILE A 104 -10.48 5.49 -6.15
N ALA A 105 -11.33 4.70 -5.47
CA ALA A 105 -11.89 3.49 -6.09
C ALA A 105 -12.74 3.83 -7.33
N GLY A 106 -13.53 4.91 -7.26
CA GLY A 106 -14.29 5.43 -8.40
C GLY A 106 -13.40 5.85 -9.59
N LEU A 107 -12.23 6.42 -9.33
CA LEU A 107 -11.24 6.77 -10.35
C LEU A 107 -10.81 5.52 -11.16
N PHE A 108 -10.61 4.39 -10.50
CA PHE A 108 -10.24 3.15 -11.19
C PHE A 108 -11.34 2.63 -12.12
N ILE A 109 -12.61 2.76 -11.71
CA ILE A 109 -13.76 2.40 -12.55
C ILE A 109 -13.83 3.33 -13.77
N PHE A 110 -13.71 4.64 -13.54
CA PHE A 110 -13.73 5.64 -14.61
C PHE A 110 -12.64 5.39 -15.66
N LEU A 111 -11.44 5.02 -15.21
CA LEU A 111 -10.30 4.72 -16.08
C LEU A 111 -10.33 3.29 -16.68
N SER A 112 -11.45 2.57 -16.55
CA SER A 112 -11.66 1.23 -17.11
C SER A 112 -10.67 0.15 -16.62
N LEU A 113 -10.14 0.30 -15.39
CA LEU A 113 -9.29 -0.72 -14.77
C LEU A 113 -10.10 -1.92 -14.25
N PHE A 114 -11.40 -1.73 -14.03
CA PHE A 114 -12.34 -2.82 -13.79
C PHE A 114 -13.08 -3.13 -15.10
N LYS A 115 -12.79 -4.30 -15.68
CA LYS A 115 -13.66 -4.90 -16.70
C LYS A 115 -14.74 -5.68 -15.96
N ILE A 116 -15.90 -5.06 -15.78
CA ILE A 116 -17.11 -5.73 -15.30
C ILE A 116 -17.75 -6.48 -16.49
#